data_AF-A0A496XDS7-F1
#
_entry.id   AF-A0A496XDS7-F1
#
_cell.length_a   1.000
_cell.length_b   1.000
_cell.length_c   1.000
_cell.angle_alpha   90.00
_cell.angle_beta   90.00
_cell.angle_gamma   90.00
#
_symmetry.space_group_name_H-M   'P 1'
#
loop_
_entity.id
_entity.type
_entity.pdbx_description
1 polymer ?
#
loop_
_entity_poly.entity_id
_entity_poly.type
_entity_poly.pdbx_seq_one_letter_code
_entity_poly.pdbx_strand_id
1 'polypeptide(L)'
;MHTPELSLQDSPPIAIPLTFFLTAPLALAAAGGLVAWNGSEALATRWSPLTLALTHLGTLGFMTMTMLGATYQMVAVVIGSPVPRPRLAYTVHGLFTLGVVLFCWGVAASQATAVFIAIIPLTFGIFAFVVPVGIALGRGRSRNVTSIGMRLALLCFLFAAVLGIWMAHGFGGMRFPGSRMLWSQVHLSIALLGWVGGLIVAVSWQVLPMFYLARRIPTAHSWTVQILAAIGALLPVLVLVSAHALPSTTTSGATHNDLAAAAALPAILAVWFLHPAICLRNLAGRKRKRVDWSLRFWQLGLGTAPMVGAAAFAAYFLADPRWDLLFG
;
A
#
# COMPACT_ATOMS: atom_id res chain seq x y z
N MET A 1 -8.85 33.59 -9.45
CA MET A 1 -8.47 32.27 -8.92
C MET A 1 -8.91 31.21 -9.91
N HIS A 2 -7.99 30.60 -10.64
CA HIS A 2 -8.30 29.49 -11.54
C HIS A 2 -8.81 28.30 -10.71
N THR A 3 -10.08 27.94 -10.88
CA THR A 3 -10.52 26.58 -10.58
C THR A 3 -9.67 25.65 -11.45
N PRO A 4 -8.99 24.64 -10.90
CA PRO A 4 -8.38 23.62 -11.73
C PRO A 4 -9.52 22.94 -12.49
N GLU A 5 -9.68 23.27 -13.77
CA GLU A 5 -10.54 22.54 -14.68
C GLU A 5 -10.03 21.12 -14.76
N LEU A 6 -10.90 20.17 -14.42
CA LEU A 6 -10.61 18.75 -14.56
C LEU A 6 -10.54 18.45 -16.06
N SER A 7 -9.35 18.16 -16.59
CA SER A 7 -9.22 17.65 -17.96
C SER A 7 -9.69 16.20 -18.01
N LEU A 8 -11.00 16.00 -18.05
CA LEU A 8 -11.60 14.68 -18.28
C LEU A 8 -11.26 14.14 -19.67
N GLN A 9 -10.96 15.03 -20.61
CA GLN A 9 -10.60 14.69 -22.00
C GLN A 9 -9.24 13.96 -22.08
N ASP A 10 -8.34 14.15 -21.11
CA ASP A 10 -7.03 13.49 -21.07
C ASP A 10 -7.01 12.19 -20.24
N SER A 11 -8.17 11.71 -19.79
CA SER A 11 -8.25 10.48 -19.01
C SER A 11 -7.99 9.24 -19.87
N PRO A 12 -7.25 8.23 -19.36
CA PRO A 12 -7.09 6.98 -20.08
C PRO A 12 -8.45 6.30 -20.35
N PRO A 13 -8.56 5.49 -21.42
CA PRO A 13 -9.76 4.68 -21.64
C PRO A 13 -10.13 3.88 -20.40
N ILE A 14 -11.41 3.86 -20.03
CA ILE A 14 -11.90 3.16 -18.83
C ILE A 14 -11.56 1.67 -18.79
N ALA A 15 -11.34 1.07 -19.96
CA ALA A 15 -10.86 -0.31 -20.09
C ALA A 15 -9.55 -0.54 -19.31
N ILE A 16 -8.66 0.45 -19.24
CA ILE A 16 -7.38 0.35 -18.52
C ILE A 16 -7.61 0.09 -17.03
N PRO A 17 -8.21 1.00 -16.23
CA PRO A 17 -8.44 0.72 -14.81
C PRO A 17 -9.31 -0.52 -14.59
N LEU A 18 -10.28 -0.79 -15.47
CA LEU A 18 -11.16 -1.95 -15.36
C LEU A 18 -10.39 -3.29 -15.45
N THR A 19 -9.40 -3.41 -16.33
CA THR A 19 -8.58 -4.63 -16.44
C THR A 19 -7.91 -4.98 -15.11
N PHE A 20 -7.41 -3.99 -14.37
CA PHE A 20 -6.83 -4.21 -13.04
C PHE A 20 -7.90 -4.52 -11.98
N PHE A 21 -9.04 -3.82 -12.02
CA PHE A 21 -10.14 -4.05 -11.09
C PHE A 21 -10.75 -5.44 -11.23
N LEU A 22 -10.72 -6.05 -12.42
CA LEU A 22 -11.19 -7.42 -12.63
C LEU A 22 -10.28 -8.48 -11.97
N THR A 23 -9.01 -8.17 -11.70
CA THR A 23 -8.12 -9.08 -10.96
C THR A 23 -8.47 -9.15 -9.47
N ALA A 24 -8.98 -8.07 -8.89
CA ALA A 24 -9.34 -7.98 -7.48
C ALA A 24 -10.26 -9.13 -7.00
N PRO A 25 -11.45 -9.37 -7.59
CA PRO A 25 -12.31 -10.45 -7.16
C PRO A 25 -11.69 -11.83 -7.39
N LEU A 26 -10.89 -12.02 -8.45
CA LEU A 26 -10.20 -13.28 -8.73
C LEU A 26 -9.14 -13.59 -7.67
N ALA A 27 -8.36 -12.59 -7.26
CA ALA A 27 -7.36 -12.74 -6.20
C ALA A 27 -8.01 -13.07 -4.85
N LEU A 28 -9.13 -12.42 -4.51
CA LEU A 28 -9.89 -12.72 -3.30
C LEU A 28 -10.53 -14.11 -3.35
N ALA A 29 -11.05 -14.54 -4.51
CA ALA A 29 -11.56 -15.90 -4.70
C ALA A 29 -10.43 -16.93 -4.55
N ALA A 30 -9.24 -16.67 -5.08
CA ALA A 30 -8.08 -17.54 -4.91
C ALA A 30 -7.64 -17.62 -3.43
N ALA A 31 -7.63 -16.49 -2.70
CA ALA A 31 -7.34 -16.48 -1.27
C ALA A 31 -8.40 -17.28 -0.47
N GLY A 32 -9.68 -17.09 -0.78
CA GLY A 32 -10.78 -17.87 -0.19
C GLY A 32 -10.67 -19.37 -0.50
N GLY A 33 -10.32 -19.73 -1.73
CA GLY A 33 -10.07 -21.12 -2.14
C GLY A 33 -8.88 -21.74 -1.40
N LEU A 34 -7.81 -20.98 -1.19
CA LEU A 34 -6.63 -21.44 -0.43
C LEU A 34 -7.01 -21.75 1.03
N VAL A 35 -7.81 -20.88 1.67
CA VAL A 35 -8.32 -21.13 3.03
C VAL A 35 -9.28 -22.32 3.04
N ALA A 36 -10.21 -22.41 2.08
CA ALA A 36 -11.18 -23.49 2.02
C ALA A 36 -10.52 -24.86 1.83
N TRP A 37 -9.44 -24.94 1.06
CA TRP A 37 -8.72 -26.18 0.78
C TRP A 37 -7.82 -26.63 1.94
N ASN A 38 -7.11 -25.70 2.57
CA ASN A 38 -6.11 -26.01 3.62
C ASN A 38 -6.65 -25.84 5.05
N GLY A 39 -7.87 -25.33 5.21
CA GLY A 39 -8.50 -25.11 6.51
C GLY A 39 -7.68 -24.20 7.42
N SER A 40 -7.58 -24.59 8.71
CA SER A 40 -6.86 -23.82 9.73
C SER A 40 -5.35 -23.77 9.52
N GLU A 41 -4.76 -24.65 8.70
CA GLU A 41 -3.31 -24.63 8.44
C GLU A 41 -2.88 -23.35 7.71
N ALA A 42 -3.74 -22.82 6.83
CA ALA A 42 -3.50 -21.54 6.16
C ALA A 42 -3.49 -20.34 7.12
N LEU A 43 -3.93 -20.56 8.37
CA LEU A 43 -4.10 -19.57 9.42
C LEU A 43 -3.34 -19.97 10.70
N ALA A 44 -2.39 -20.90 10.61
CA ALA A 44 -1.68 -21.42 11.79
C ALA A 44 -0.71 -20.40 12.40
N THR A 45 0.04 -19.70 11.55
CA THR A 45 1.01 -18.67 11.95
C THR A 45 1.32 -17.77 10.77
N ARG A 46 1.57 -16.47 11.02
CA ARG A 46 1.98 -15.51 9.99
C ARG A 46 3.26 -15.89 9.24
N TRP A 47 4.07 -16.76 9.83
CA TRP A 47 5.30 -17.27 9.20
C TRP A 47 5.07 -18.47 8.27
N SER A 48 3.86 -19.02 8.24
CA SER A 48 3.57 -20.18 7.40
C SER A 48 3.58 -19.78 5.92
N PRO A 49 4.05 -20.65 5.00
CA PRO A 49 4.04 -20.33 3.59
C PRO A 49 2.62 -20.06 3.04
N LEU A 50 1.62 -20.78 3.54
CA LEU A 50 0.22 -20.56 3.16
C LEU A 50 -0.28 -19.17 3.59
N THR A 51 -0.01 -18.75 4.83
CA THR A 51 -0.39 -17.41 5.31
C THR A 51 0.34 -16.32 4.54
N LEU A 52 1.63 -16.50 4.24
CA LEU A 52 2.38 -15.56 3.40
C LEU A 52 1.78 -15.43 2.00
N ALA A 53 1.33 -16.54 1.39
CA ALA A 53 0.64 -16.52 0.11
C ALA A 53 -0.72 -15.78 0.21
N LEU A 54 -1.50 -16.00 1.27
CA LEU A 54 -2.73 -15.24 1.53
C LEU A 54 -2.48 -13.74 1.64
N THR A 55 -1.48 -13.35 2.42
CA THR A 55 -1.09 -11.95 2.57
C THR A 55 -0.77 -11.31 1.22
N HIS A 56 -0.06 -12.00 0.33
CA HIS A 56 0.30 -11.46 -0.99
C HIS A 56 -0.82 -11.55 -2.03
N LEU A 57 -1.73 -12.51 -1.95
CA LEU A 57 -2.97 -12.49 -2.73
C LEU A 57 -3.83 -11.28 -2.35
N GLY A 58 -3.98 -10.99 -1.06
CA GLY A 58 -4.69 -9.81 -0.58
C GLY A 58 -3.99 -8.49 -0.92
N THR A 59 -2.68 -8.40 -0.71
CA THR A 59 -1.94 -7.13 -0.88
C THR A 59 -1.49 -6.88 -2.32
N LEU A 60 -0.94 -7.86 -3.04
CA LEU A 60 -0.53 -7.70 -4.43
C LEU A 60 -1.68 -7.95 -5.40
N GLY A 61 -2.37 -9.09 -5.25
CA GLY A 61 -3.44 -9.52 -6.16
C GLY A 61 -4.70 -8.66 -6.08
N PHE A 62 -5.08 -8.22 -4.87
CA PHE A 62 -6.24 -7.35 -4.66
C PHE A 62 -5.89 -5.87 -4.53
N MET A 63 -5.21 -5.48 -3.44
CA MET A 63 -5.01 -4.06 -3.11
C MET A 63 -4.14 -3.36 -4.15
N THR A 64 -2.94 -3.88 -4.42
CA THR A 64 -1.99 -3.27 -5.34
C THR A 64 -2.55 -3.24 -6.75
N MET A 65 -3.10 -4.34 -7.28
CA MET A 65 -3.76 -4.32 -8.60
C MET A 65 -4.80 -3.21 -8.71
N THR A 66 -5.71 -3.11 -7.74
CA THR A 66 -6.72 -2.04 -7.69
C THR A 66 -6.05 -0.66 -7.69
N MET A 67 -5.00 -0.47 -6.89
CA MET A 67 -4.31 0.81 -6.79
C MET A 67 -3.51 1.17 -8.04
N LEU A 68 -2.92 0.20 -8.76
CA LEU A 68 -2.28 0.43 -10.05
C LEU A 68 -3.30 0.95 -11.07
N GLY A 69 -4.43 0.25 -11.21
CA GLY A 69 -5.52 0.65 -12.11
C GLY A 69 -6.06 2.04 -11.77
N ALA A 70 -6.36 2.29 -10.49
CA ALA A 70 -6.83 3.59 -10.03
C ALA A 70 -5.80 4.70 -10.29
N THR A 71 -4.51 4.43 -10.11
CA THR A 71 -3.44 5.43 -10.32
C THR A 71 -3.38 5.92 -11.76
N TYR A 72 -3.54 5.03 -12.76
CA TYR A 72 -3.59 5.46 -14.16
C TYR A 72 -4.66 6.53 -14.40
N GLN A 73 -5.84 6.37 -13.79
CA GLN A 73 -6.94 7.33 -13.90
C GLN A 73 -6.70 8.58 -13.04
N MET A 74 -6.30 8.39 -11.78
CA MET A 74 -6.14 9.49 -10.83
C MET A 74 -5.02 10.44 -11.23
N VAL A 75 -3.94 9.96 -11.84
CA VAL A 75 -2.86 10.85 -12.31
C VAL A 75 -3.36 11.81 -13.38
N ALA A 76 -4.14 11.35 -14.35
CA ALA A 76 -4.75 12.25 -15.35
C ALA A 76 -5.73 13.23 -14.70
N VAL A 77 -6.65 12.74 -13.86
CA VAL A 77 -7.75 13.55 -13.29
C VAL A 77 -7.29 14.53 -12.21
N VAL A 78 -6.41 14.09 -11.32
CA VAL A 78 -6.01 14.85 -10.12
C VAL A 78 -4.77 15.71 -10.37
N ILE A 79 -3.83 15.21 -11.18
CA ILE A 79 -2.58 15.92 -11.46
C ILE A 79 -2.68 16.72 -12.77
N GLY A 80 -3.63 16.40 -13.64
CA GLY A 80 -3.79 17.06 -14.94
C GLY A 80 -2.65 16.71 -15.92
N SER A 81 -2.04 15.54 -15.75
CA SER A 81 -0.89 15.09 -16.54
C SER A 81 -1.12 13.65 -16.99
N PRO A 82 -1.51 13.41 -18.25
CA PRO A 82 -1.79 12.06 -18.72
C PRO A 82 -0.55 11.17 -18.70
N VAL A 83 -0.76 9.89 -18.39
CA VAL A 83 0.33 8.90 -18.36
C VAL A 83 0.81 8.61 -19.79
N PRO A 84 2.11 8.75 -20.10
CA PRO A 84 2.63 8.46 -21.43
C PRO A 84 2.46 6.98 -21.77
N ARG A 85 2.14 6.69 -23.04
CA ARG A 85 1.92 5.33 -23.56
C ARG A 85 0.95 4.50 -22.69
N PRO A 86 -0.31 4.96 -22.50
CA PRO A 86 -1.24 4.34 -21.56
C PRO A 86 -1.52 2.85 -21.87
N ARG A 87 -1.35 2.41 -23.12
CA ARG A 87 -1.47 0.98 -23.51
C ARG A 87 -0.44 0.06 -22.84
N LEU A 88 0.69 0.58 -22.34
CA LEU A 88 1.66 -0.21 -21.58
C LEU A 88 1.03 -0.79 -20.30
N ALA A 89 -0.08 -0.23 -19.83
CA ALA A 89 -0.84 -0.74 -18.70
C ALA A 89 -1.29 -2.20 -18.87
N TYR A 90 -1.57 -2.66 -20.10
CA TYR A 90 -1.92 -4.07 -20.35
C TYR A 90 -0.71 -5.01 -20.16
N THR A 91 0.49 -4.56 -20.55
CA THR A 91 1.73 -5.28 -20.29
C THR A 91 2.04 -5.32 -18.80
N VAL A 92 1.86 -4.19 -18.09
CA VAL A 92 1.98 -4.12 -16.64
C VAL A 92 1.04 -5.13 -15.99
N HIS A 93 -0.24 -5.15 -16.38
CA HIS A 93 -1.22 -6.08 -15.85
C HIS A 93 -0.82 -7.54 -16.09
N GLY A 94 -0.44 -7.90 -17.31
CA GLY A 94 -0.04 -9.27 -17.64
C GLY A 94 1.19 -9.74 -16.86
N LEU A 95 2.26 -8.92 -16.83
CA LEU A 95 3.48 -9.22 -16.08
C LEU A 95 3.22 -9.29 -14.57
N PHE A 96 2.51 -8.32 -14.01
CA PHE A 96 2.23 -8.29 -12.58
C PHE A 96 1.32 -9.46 -12.17
N THR A 97 0.31 -9.81 -12.97
CA THR A 97 -0.57 -10.96 -12.71
C THR A 97 0.24 -12.26 -12.71
N LEU A 98 1.04 -12.49 -13.76
CA LEU A 98 1.89 -13.69 -13.86
C LEU A 98 2.85 -13.78 -12.67
N GLY A 99 3.49 -12.67 -12.32
CA GLY A 99 4.40 -12.58 -11.18
C GLY A 99 3.71 -12.89 -9.85
N VAL A 100 2.52 -12.32 -9.59
CA VAL A 100 1.76 -12.58 -8.36
C VAL A 100 1.32 -14.05 -8.29
N VAL A 101 0.85 -14.63 -9.40
CA VAL A 101 0.45 -16.04 -9.45
C VAL A 101 1.64 -16.96 -9.16
N LEU A 102 2.76 -16.78 -9.87
CA LEU A 102 3.97 -17.58 -9.66
C LEU A 102 4.53 -17.41 -8.25
N PHE A 103 4.53 -16.19 -7.71
CA PHE A 103 5.01 -15.92 -6.36
C PHE A 103 4.12 -16.60 -5.31
N CYS A 104 2.80 -16.38 -5.36
CA CYS A 104 1.90 -16.93 -4.35
C CYS A 104 1.85 -18.47 -4.42
N TRP A 105 1.84 -19.05 -5.63
CA TRP A 105 1.93 -20.50 -5.80
C TRP A 105 3.27 -21.03 -5.31
N GLY A 106 4.38 -20.40 -5.69
CA GLY A 106 5.72 -20.79 -5.27
C GLY A 106 5.91 -20.76 -3.76
N VAL A 107 5.42 -19.71 -3.09
CA VAL A 107 5.44 -19.63 -1.63
C VAL A 107 4.53 -20.70 -1.03
N ALA A 108 3.27 -20.82 -1.45
CA ALA A 108 2.34 -21.81 -0.91
C ALA A 108 2.84 -23.25 -1.04
N ALA A 109 3.45 -23.59 -2.18
CA ALA A 109 4.01 -24.92 -2.46
C ALA A 109 5.44 -25.10 -1.92
N SER A 110 6.01 -24.09 -1.24
CA SER A 110 7.41 -24.08 -0.80
C SER A 110 8.43 -24.34 -1.92
N GLN A 111 8.12 -23.89 -3.14
CA GLN A 111 8.93 -24.04 -4.34
C GLN A 111 9.77 -22.78 -4.61
N ALA A 112 11.02 -22.77 -4.13
CA ALA A 112 11.93 -21.64 -4.29
C ALA A 112 12.17 -21.24 -5.76
N THR A 113 12.26 -22.22 -6.67
CA THR A 113 12.41 -21.96 -8.11
C THR A 113 11.27 -21.13 -8.67
N ALA A 114 10.02 -21.42 -8.27
CA ALA A 114 8.86 -20.66 -8.71
C ALA A 114 8.89 -19.22 -8.18
N VAL A 115 9.29 -19.05 -6.91
CA VAL A 115 9.49 -17.73 -6.29
C VAL A 115 10.55 -16.93 -7.05
N PHE A 116 11.66 -17.54 -7.44
CA PHE A 116 12.72 -16.86 -8.21
C PHE A 116 12.29 -16.50 -9.63
N ILE A 117 11.58 -17.40 -10.32
CA ILE A 117 11.01 -17.10 -11.64
C ILE A 117 10.02 -15.93 -11.53
N ALA A 118 9.23 -15.85 -10.46
CA ALA A 118 8.26 -14.77 -10.25
C ALA A 118 8.90 -13.38 -10.13
N ILE A 119 10.15 -13.27 -9.69
CA ILE A 119 10.86 -11.99 -9.54
C ILE A 119 10.99 -11.28 -10.88
N ILE A 120 11.21 -12.02 -11.97
CA ILE A 120 11.39 -11.47 -13.32
C ILE A 120 10.16 -10.68 -13.77
N PRO A 121 8.96 -11.28 -13.93
CA PRO A 121 7.78 -10.56 -14.37
C PRO A 121 7.33 -9.50 -13.35
N LEU A 122 7.50 -9.72 -12.04
CA LEU A 122 7.21 -8.68 -11.04
C LEU A 122 8.10 -7.44 -11.26
N THR A 123 9.40 -7.63 -11.40
CA THR A 123 10.36 -6.53 -11.60
C THR A 123 10.03 -5.74 -12.86
N PHE A 124 9.87 -6.42 -13.99
CA PHE A 124 9.55 -5.75 -15.26
C PHE A 124 8.18 -5.07 -15.23
N GLY A 125 7.16 -5.71 -14.63
CA GLY A 125 5.83 -5.13 -14.46
C GLY A 125 5.85 -3.87 -13.59
N ILE A 126 6.61 -3.89 -12.49
CA ILE A 126 6.79 -2.74 -11.59
C ILE A 126 7.48 -1.59 -12.32
N PHE A 127 8.60 -1.82 -13.03
CA PHE A 127 9.26 -0.75 -13.78
C PHE A 127 8.39 -0.20 -14.92
N ALA A 128 7.69 -1.08 -15.65
CA ALA A 128 6.75 -0.69 -16.70
C ALA A 128 5.58 0.16 -16.17
N PHE A 129 5.25 0.06 -14.88
CA PHE A 129 4.29 0.94 -14.20
C PHE A 129 4.94 2.23 -13.67
N VAL A 130 5.98 2.09 -12.84
CA VAL A 130 6.58 3.19 -12.08
C VAL A 130 7.18 4.25 -13.00
N VAL A 131 7.84 3.85 -14.10
CA VAL A 131 8.49 4.80 -15.00
C VAL A 131 7.48 5.75 -15.67
N PRO A 132 6.47 5.29 -16.43
CA PRO A 132 5.53 6.21 -17.08
C PRO A 132 4.67 7.00 -16.07
N VAL A 133 4.24 6.37 -14.97
CA VAL A 133 3.48 7.06 -13.92
C VAL A 133 4.33 8.11 -13.22
N GLY A 134 5.58 7.81 -12.91
CA GLY A 134 6.55 8.74 -12.32
C GLY A 134 6.83 9.93 -13.24
N ILE A 135 6.99 9.68 -14.54
CA ILE A 135 7.13 10.74 -15.55
C ILE A 135 5.89 11.66 -15.54
N ALA A 136 4.68 11.10 -15.53
CA ALA A 136 3.44 11.87 -15.51
C ALA A 136 3.30 12.71 -14.22
N LEU A 137 3.59 12.12 -13.07
CA LEU A 137 3.63 12.81 -11.79
C LEU A 137 4.71 13.91 -11.75
N GLY A 138 5.85 13.70 -12.40
CA GLY A 138 6.93 14.69 -12.49
C GLY A 138 6.59 15.89 -13.37
N ARG A 139 5.87 15.67 -14.47
CA ARG A 139 5.39 16.72 -15.40
C ARG A 139 4.27 17.58 -14.81
N GLY A 140 3.50 17.05 -13.87
CA GLY A 140 2.44 17.79 -13.20
C GLY A 140 2.95 19.08 -12.55
N ARG A 141 2.40 20.23 -12.98
CA ARG A 141 2.85 21.56 -12.53
C ARG A 141 2.45 21.86 -11.08
N SER A 142 1.44 21.19 -10.55
CA SER A 142 0.99 21.39 -9.17
C SER A 142 1.97 20.76 -8.16
N ARG A 143 2.23 21.49 -7.08
CA ARG A 143 3.03 21.05 -5.91
C ARG A 143 2.17 21.04 -4.64
N ASN A 144 0.90 20.68 -4.79
CA ASN A 144 -0.03 20.56 -3.67
C ASN A 144 0.20 19.24 -2.89
N VAL A 145 -0.41 19.12 -1.71
CA VAL A 145 -0.27 17.95 -0.82
C VAL A 145 -0.58 16.65 -1.55
N THR A 146 -1.65 16.60 -2.34
CA THR A 146 -2.03 15.41 -3.10
C THR A 146 -0.95 14.99 -4.10
N SER A 147 -0.40 15.92 -4.89
CA SER A 147 0.65 15.60 -5.86
C SER A 147 1.93 15.08 -5.20
N ILE A 148 2.27 15.62 -4.03
CA ILE A 148 3.45 15.21 -3.26
C ILE A 148 3.21 13.85 -2.62
N GLY A 149 2.04 13.64 -2.02
CA GLY A 149 1.64 12.36 -1.45
C GLY A 149 1.60 11.23 -2.47
N MET A 150 1.08 11.47 -3.68
CA MET A 150 1.10 10.47 -4.75
C MET A 150 2.52 10.12 -5.22
N ARG A 151 3.43 11.11 -5.31
CA ARG A 151 4.84 10.87 -5.63
C ARG A 151 5.52 10.05 -4.53
N LEU A 152 5.29 10.40 -3.27
CA LEU A 152 5.84 9.67 -2.13
C LEU A 152 5.31 8.24 -2.08
N ALA A 153 4.01 8.03 -2.29
CA ALA A 153 3.42 6.70 -2.33
C ALA A 153 4.04 5.85 -3.44
N LEU A 154 4.25 6.40 -4.65
CA LEU A 154 4.93 5.70 -5.74
C LEU A 154 6.38 5.33 -5.39
N LEU A 155 7.11 6.22 -4.68
CA LEU A 155 8.45 5.92 -4.18
C LEU A 155 8.42 4.83 -3.11
N CYS A 156 7.47 4.87 -2.18
CA CYS A 156 7.27 3.82 -1.18
C CYS A 156 6.90 2.49 -1.83
N PHE A 157 6.11 2.47 -2.91
CA PHE A 157 5.84 1.24 -3.67
C PHE A 157 7.12 0.64 -4.25
N LEU A 158 7.98 1.46 -4.86
CA LEU A 158 9.27 1.02 -5.38
C LEU A 158 10.17 0.49 -4.26
N PHE A 159 10.24 1.17 -3.12
CA PHE A 159 11.03 0.72 -1.97
C PHE A 159 10.48 -0.58 -1.37
N ALA A 160 9.16 -0.70 -1.19
CA ALA A 160 8.52 -1.93 -0.75
C ALA A 160 8.84 -3.10 -1.68
N ALA A 161 8.79 -2.87 -3.00
CA ALA A 161 9.15 -3.87 -4.00
C ALA A 161 10.61 -4.31 -3.89
N VAL A 162 11.56 -3.38 -3.75
CA VAL A 162 12.99 -3.71 -3.56
C VAL A 162 13.19 -4.55 -2.30
N LEU A 163 12.60 -4.15 -1.17
CA LEU A 163 12.66 -4.91 0.08
C LEU A 163 12.01 -6.31 -0.07
N GLY A 164 10.86 -6.39 -0.74
CA GLY A 164 10.14 -7.64 -0.97
C GLY A 164 10.92 -8.60 -1.86
N ILE A 165 11.49 -8.12 -2.97
CA ILE A 165 12.35 -8.91 -3.87
C ILE A 165 13.60 -9.39 -3.11
N TRP A 166 14.21 -8.54 -2.29
CA TRP A 166 15.34 -8.92 -1.45
C TRP A 166 14.97 -10.05 -0.49
N MET A 167 13.83 -9.94 0.21
CA MET A 167 13.34 -11.00 1.10
C MET A 167 12.94 -12.28 0.35
N ALA A 168 12.45 -12.17 -0.89
CA ALA A 168 12.12 -13.32 -1.72
C ALA A 168 13.37 -14.14 -2.07
N HIS A 169 14.55 -13.50 -2.21
CA HIS A 169 15.82 -14.22 -2.35
C HIS A 169 16.12 -15.08 -1.11
N GLY A 170 15.79 -14.56 0.08
CA GLY A 170 15.91 -15.30 1.34
C GLY A 170 15.03 -16.55 1.42
N PHE A 171 13.96 -16.65 0.63
CA PHE A 171 13.09 -17.83 0.59
C PHE A 171 13.81 -19.09 0.07
N GLY A 172 14.76 -18.92 -0.86
CA GLY A 172 15.59 -20.03 -1.36
C GLY A 172 16.89 -20.26 -0.58
N GLY A 173 16.96 -19.79 0.67
CA GLY A 173 18.10 -20.05 1.57
C GLY A 173 19.25 -19.06 1.47
N MET A 174 19.14 -17.99 0.68
CA MET A 174 20.13 -16.92 0.69
C MET A 174 20.15 -16.23 2.06
N ARG A 175 21.35 -16.11 2.64
CA ARG A 175 21.54 -15.38 3.89
C ARG A 175 21.31 -13.88 3.63
N PHE A 176 20.51 -13.23 4.47
CA PHE A 176 20.32 -11.78 4.44
C PHE A 176 20.86 -11.15 5.74
N PRO A 177 21.28 -9.88 5.71
CA PRO A 177 21.85 -9.23 6.88
C PRO A 177 20.81 -9.04 7.99
N GLY A 178 21.13 -9.42 9.24
CA GLY A 178 20.31 -9.12 10.42
C GLY A 178 19.01 -9.92 10.56
N SER A 179 18.06 -9.40 11.35
CA SER A 179 16.84 -10.11 11.76
C SER A 179 15.75 -10.10 10.68
N ARG A 180 15.17 -11.27 10.36
CA ARG A 180 14.03 -11.38 9.43
C ARG A 180 12.84 -10.53 9.87
N MET A 181 12.63 -10.45 11.18
CA MET A 181 11.54 -9.68 11.78
C MET A 181 11.65 -8.21 11.40
N LEU A 182 12.85 -7.63 11.56
CA LEU A 182 13.10 -6.22 11.26
C LEU A 182 12.85 -5.91 9.78
N TRP A 183 13.35 -6.75 8.88
CA TRP A 183 13.09 -6.62 7.43
C TRP A 183 11.59 -6.68 7.11
N SER A 184 10.87 -7.65 7.70
CA SER A 184 9.44 -7.82 7.48
C SER A 184 8.66 -6.60 7.99
N GLN A 185 9.05 -6.06 9.14
CA GLN A 185 8.43 -4.89 9.75
C GLN A 185 8.68 -3.60 8.95
N VAL A 186 9.89 -3.41 8.41
CA VAL A 186 10.21 -2.27 7.55
C VAL A 186 9.48 -2.39 6.21
N HIS A 187 9.45 -3.58 5.61
CA HIS A 187 8.67 -3.84 4.41
C HIS A 187 7.19 -3.52 4.63
N LEU A 188 6.61 -4.01 5.73
CA LEU A 188 5.22 -3.72 6.11
C LEU A 188 4.98 -2.22 6.31
N SER A 189 5.89 -1.51 6.99
CA SER A 189 5.76 -0.07 7.23
C SER A 189 5.75 0.71 5.91
N ILE A 190 6.67 0.41 5.01
CA ILE A 190 6.75 1.09 3.71
C ILE A 190 5.57 0.71 2.81
N ALA A 191 5.18 -0.57 2.77
CA ALA A 191 4.10 -1.06 1.92
C ALA A 191 2.71 -0.61 2.40
N LEU A 192 2.40 -0.79 3.69
CA LEU A 192 1.07 -0.51 4.23
C LEU A 192 0.88 0.98 4.55
N LEU A 193 1.88 1.65 5.13
CA LEU A 193 1.75 3.05 5.54
C LEU A 193 2.16 4.00 4.41
N GLY A 194 3.25 3.71 3.71
CA GLY A 194 3.78 4.54 2.64
C GLY A 194 3.02 4.38 1.31
N TRP A 195 2.89 3.15 0.81
CA TRP A 195 2.21 2.87 -0.45
C TRP A 195 0.69 2.88 -0.29
N VAL A 196 0.13 1.93 0.46
CA VAL A 196 -1.34 1.78 0.57
C VAL A 196 -1.97 2.99 1.26
N GLY A 197 -1.60 3.22 2.51
CA GLY A 197 -2.10 4.30 3.34
C GLY A 197 -1.82 5.66 2.72
N GLY A 198 -0.56 5.91 2.35
CA GLY A 198 -0.12 7.17 1.75
C GLY A 198 -0.86 7.51 0.45
N LEU A 199 -1.11 6.54 -0.44
CA LEU A 199 -1.86 6.80 -1.67
C LEU A 199 -3.34 7.10 -1.38
N ILE A 200 -3.99 6.33 -0.47
CA ILE A 200 -5.39 6.57 -0.06
C ILE A 200 -5.51 7.98 0.53
N VAL A 201 -4.63 8.34 1.45
CA VAL A 201 -4.56 9.69 2.05
C VAL A 201 -4.43 10.74 0.95
N ALA A 202 -3.42 10.63 0.08
CA ALA A 202 -3.13 11.63 -0.94
C ALA A 202 -4.32 11.85 -1.88
N VAL A 203 -4.92 10.77 -2.40
CA VAL A 203 -6.03 10.81 -3.35
C VAL A 203 -7.32 11.31 -2.69
N SER A 204 -7.59 10.92 -1.44
CA SER A 204 -8.82 11.30 -0.73
C SER A 204 -9.00 12.81 -0.58
N TRP A 205 -7.89 13.55 -0.44
CA TRP A 205 -7.89 15.02 -0.34
C TRP A 205 -8.53 15.70 -1.54
N GLN A 206 -8.44 15.09 -2.72
CA GLN A 206 -9.08 15.59 -3.93
C GLN A 206 -10.43 14.91 -4.20
N VAL A 207 -10.49 13.58 -4.07
CA VAL A 207 -11.66 12.77 -4.45
C VAL A 207 -12.87 13.07 -3.57
N LEU A 208 -12.70 13.17 -2.25
CA LEU A 208 -13.84 13.37 -1.34
C LEU A 208 -14.52 14.74 -1.53
N PRO A 209 -13.79 15.88 -1.57
CA PRO A 209 -14.43 17.17 -1.85
C PRO A 209 -15.07 17.23 -3.24
N MET A 210 -14.43 16.63 -4.25
CA MET A 210 -14.88 16.68 -5.64
C MET A 210 -16.23 15.97 -5.85
N PHE A 211 -16.38 14.73 -5.36
CA PHE A 211 -17.60 13.95 -5.63
C PHE A 211 -18.75 14.22 -4.65
N TYR A 212 -18.43 14.58 -3.40
CA TYR A 212 -19.43 14.72 -2.34
C TYR A 212 -19.76 16.17 -1.96
N LEU A 213 -19.11 17.16 -2.58
CA LEU A 213 -19.22 18.57 -2.17
C LEU A 213 -18.96 18.73 -0.66
N ALA A 214 -17.97 17.99 -0.15
CA ALA A 214 -17.46 18.13 1.21
C ALA A 214 -16.69 19.45 1.34
N ARG A 215 -16.56 19.96 2.58
CA ARG A 215 -15.79 21.18 2.83
C ARG A 215 -14.32 20.95 2.44
N ARG A 216 -13.67 21.99 1.92
CA ARG A 216 -12.22 21.97 1.72
C ARG A 216 -11.54 21.87 3.07
N ILE A 217 -10.60 20.93 3.16
CA ILE A 217 -9.81 20.68 4.36
C ILE A 217 -8.77 21.82 4.49
N PRO A 218 -8.55 22.39 5.68
CA PRO A 218 -7.48 23.37 5.85
C PRO A 218 -6.13 22.74 5.50
N THR A 219 -5.31 23.46 4.74
CA THR A 219 -4.03 22.97 4.20
C THR A 219 -3.10 22.44 5.28
N ALA A 220 -3.08 23.07 6.45
CA ALA A 220 -2.30 22.64 7.61
C ALA A 220 -2.61 21.17 8.00
N HIS A 221 -3.88 20.78 8.07
CA HIS A 221 -4.27 19.42 8.45
C HIS A 221 -3.79 18.38 7.42
N SER A 222 -3.95 18.67 6.13
CA SER A 222 -3.48 17.78 5.07
C SER A 222 -1.96 17.63 5.07
N TRP A 223 -1.21 18.69 5.38
CA TRP A 223 0.24 18.64 5.50
C TRP A 223 0.70 17.90 6.76
N THR A 224 0.06 18.10 7.91
CA THR A 224 0.36 17.37 9.14
C THR A 224 0.22 15.87 8.93
N VAL A 225 -0.90 15.41 8.36
CA VAL A 225 -1.09 13.98 8.03
C VAL A 225 0.00 13.50 7.07
N GLN A 226 0.29 14.26 6.01
CA GLN A 226 1.26 13.85 5.00
C GLN A 226 2.69 13.72 5.56
N ILE A 227 3.11 14.66 6.42
CA ILE A 227 4.43 14.67 7.05
C ILE A 227 4.55 13.51 8.03
N LEU A 228 3.55 13.31 8.90
CA LEU A 228 3.56 12.19 9.86
C LEU A 228 3.53 10.83 9.15
N ALA A 229 2.75 10.70 8.08
CA ALA A 229 2.74 9.51 7.23
C ALA A 229 4.11 9.25 6.59
N ALA A 230 4.76 10.28 6.05
CA ALA A 230 6.08 10.16 5.43
C ALA A 230 7.16 9.77 6.46
N ILE A 231 7.19 10.46 7.60
CA ILE A 231 8.13 10.20 8.69
C ILE A 231 7.95 8.77 9.20
N GLY A 232 6.73 8.38 9.59
CA GLY A 232 6.52 7.05 10.16
C GLY A 232 6.70 5.91 9.16
N ALA A 233 6.51 6.15 7.86
CA ALA A 233 6.85 5.15 6.85
C ALA A 233 8.37 4.98 6.68
N LEU A 234 9.14 6.07 6.72
CA LEU A 234 10.58 6.07 6.39
C LEU A 234 11.51 5.87 7.60
N LEU A 235 11.13 6.28 8.81
CA LEU A 235 11.97 6.10 10.01
C LEU A 235 12.34 4.62 10.28
N PRO A 236 11.46 3.62 10.10
CA PRO A 236 11.84 2.21 10.23
C PRO A 236 12.99 1.80 9.30
N VAL A 237 13.10 2.40 8.12
CA VAL A 237 14.24 2.15 7.20
C VAL A 237 15.54 2.65 7.81
N LEU A 238 15.53 3.80 8.48
CA LEU A 238 16.71 4.31 9.18
C LEU A 238 17.13 3.37 10.32
N VAL A 239 16.16 2.78 11.04
CA VAL A 239 16.45 1.77 12.08
C VAL A 239 17.11 0.53 11.48
N LEU A 240 16.64 0.06 10.31
CA LEU A 240 17.27 -1.06 9.60
C LEU A 240 18.71 -0.74 9.17
N VAL A 241 18.93 0.45 8.61
CA VAL A 241 20.28 0.90 8.21
C VAL A 241 21.20 1.02 9.42
N SER A 242 20.74 1.62 10.53
CA SER A 242 21.54 1.75 11.74
C SER A 242 21.88 0.40 12.37
N ALA A 243 20.95 -0.56 12.33
CA ALA A 243 21.18 -1.91 12.84
C ALA A 243 22.27 -2.67 12.07
N HIS A 244 22.53 -2.29 10.81
CA HIS A 244 23.61 -2.86 10.00
C HIS A 244 24.92 -2.08 10.10
N ALA A 245 24.86 -0.76 10.32
CA ALA A 245 26.03 0.11 10.37
C ALA A 245 26.71 0.13 11.75
N LEU A 246 25.95 -0.07 12.84
CA LEU A 246 26.44 0.05 14.21
C LEU A 246 26.24 -1.30 14.93
N PRO A 247 27.30 -2.00 15.34
CA PRO A 247 27.19 -3.14 16.26
C PRO A 247 26.43 -2.70 17.52
N SER A 248 25.43 -3.46 17.93
CA SER A 248 24.48 -3.09 18.98
C SER A 248 25.17 -2.71 20.29
N THR A 249 25.21 -1.41 20.60
CA THR A 249 25.60 -0.85 21.90
C THR A 249 24.38 -0.38 22.71
N THR A 250 23.18 -0.85 22.36
CA THR A 250 21.95 -0.45 23.06
C THR A 250 21.93 -0.99 24.49
N THR A 251 22.26 -0.11 25.43
CA THR A 251 22.17 -0.28 26.89
C THR A 251 20.72 -0.33 27.41
N SER A 252 19.71 -0.09 26.56
CA SER A 252 18.31 0.09 26.96
C SER A 252 17.42 -1.17 26.89
N GLY A 253 17.96 -2.36 26.58
CA GLY A 253 17.16 -3.60 26.50
C GLY A 253 16.13 -3.65 25.35
N ALA A 254 15.87 -2.53 24.66
CA ALA A 254 14.99 -2.46 23.50
C ALA A 254 15.70 -3.03 22.25
N THR A 255 15.02 -3.93 21.54
CA THR A 255 15.51 -4.50 20.28
C THR A 255 15.31 -3.50 19.13
N HIS A 256 16.07 -3.67 18.04
CA HIS A 256 15.84 -2.89 16.82
C HIS A 256 14.41 -3.04 16.25
N ASN A 257 13.72 -4.16 16.52
CA ASN A 257 12.33 -4.34 16.12
C ASN A 257 11.40 -3.38 16.91
N ASP A 258 11.67 -3.21 18.20
CA ASP A 258 10.89 -2.32 19.07
C ASP A 258 11.05 -0.86 18.64
N LEU A 259 12.28 -0.48 18.30
CA LEU A 259 12.59 0.84 17.75
C LEU A 259 11.90 1.06 16.39
N ALA A 260 11.90 0.07 15.51
CA ALA A 260 11.20 0.14 14.23
C ALA A 260 9.67 0.23 14.42
N ALA A 261 9.11 -0.41 15.45
CA ALA A 261 7.68 -0.37 15.76
C ALA A 261 7.29 1.04 16.23
N ALA A 262 8.04 1.56 17.20
CA ALA A 262 7.86 2.91 17.71
C ALA A 262 8.02 3.96 16.60
N ALA A 263 9.00 3.76 15.71
CA ALA A 263 9.25 4.63 14.56
C ALA A 263 8.08 4.68 13.56
N ALA A 264 7.26 3.63 13.48
CA ALA A 264 6.10 3.57 12.60
C ALA A 264 4.85 4.29 13.17
N LEU A 265 4.81 4.54 14.48
CA LEU A 265 3.65 5.13 15.18
C LEU A 265 3.14 6.45 14.56
N PRO A 266 3.99 7.42 14.15
CA PRO A 266 3.51 8.64 13.53
C PRO A 266 2.65 8.38 12.29
N ALA A 267 3.03 7.42 11.45
CA ALA A 267 2.29 7.09 10.25
C ALA A 267 1.04 6.27 10.56
N ILE A 268 1.08 5.36 11.54
CA ILE A 268 -0.11 4.63 12.00
C ILE A 268 -1.18 5.63 12.50
N LEU A 269 -0.80 6.58 13.35
CA LEU A 269 -1.70 7.61 13.88
C LEU A 269 -2.22 8.52 12.76
N ALA A 270 -1.36 8.94 11.84
CA ALA A 270 -1.74 9.82 10.75
C ALA A 270 -2.71 9.16 9.75
N VAL A 271 -2.38 7.96 9.29
CA VAL A 271 -3.10 7.25 8.22
C VAL A 271 -4.37 6.59 8.75
N TRP A 272 -4.32 5.93 9.90
CA TRP A 272 -5.43 5.09 10.38
C TRP A 272 -6.33 5.75 11.41
N PHE A 273 -5.94 6.89 12.00
CA PHE A 273 -6.76 7.60 13.00
C PHE A 273 -7.07 9.04 12.59
N LEU A 274 -6.05 9.87 12.39
CA LEU A 274 -6.22 11.29 12.13
C LEU A 274 -6.88 11.55 10.77
N HIS A 275 -6.40 10.92 9.70
CA HIS A 275 -6.98 11.05 8.36
C HIS A 275 -8.45 10.62 8.32
N PRO A 276 -8.84 9.42 8.81
CA PRO A 276 -10.23 9.00 8.76
C PRO A 276 -11.15 9.90 9.58
N ALA A 277 -10.73 10.34 10.77
CA ALA A 277 -11.48 11.28 11.60
C ALA A 277 -11.73 12.61 10.89
N ILE A 278 -10.70 13.18 10.26
CA ILE A 278 -10.81 14.42 9.47
C ILE A 278 -11.78 14.20 8.30
N CYS A 279 -11.62 13.13 7.53
CA CYS A 279 -12.46 12.84 6.36
C CYS A 279 -13.93 12.61 6.74
N LEU A 280 -14.22 11.85 7.80
CA LEU A 280 -15.57 11.62 8.29
C LEU A 280 -16.24 12.91 8.76
N ARG A 281 -15.51 13.75 9.53
CA ARG A 281 -16.00 15.07 9.95
C ARG A 281 -16.34 15.96 8.75
N ASN A 282 -15.51 15.94 7.71
CA ASN A 282 -15.75 16.72 6.49
C ASN A 282 -16.92 16.18 5.66
N LEU A 283 -17.08 14.86 5.59
CA LEU A 283 -18.22 14.22 4.94
C LEU A 283 -19.53 14.49 5.68
N ALA A 284 -19.52 14.59 7.02
CA ALA A 284 -20.70 14.99 7.79
C ALA A 284 -21.14 16.42 7.45
N GLY A 285 -20.18 17.31 7.16
CA GLY A 285 -20.43 18.71 6.76
C GLY A 285 -20.74 18.93 5.27
N ARG A 286 -20.96 17.87 4.49
CA ARG A 286 -21.16 17.95 3.02
C ARG A 286 -22.46 18.68 2.64
N LYS A 287 -22.41 19.41 1.52
CA LYS A 287 -23.57 20.13 0.97
C LYS A 287 -24.53 19.20 0.22
N ARG A 288 -24.01 18.19 -0.48
CA ARG A 288 -24.82 17.19 -1.20
C ARG A 288 -25.47 16.23 -0.21
N LYS A 289 -26.80 16.28 -0.06
CA LYS A 289 -27.54 15.43 0.88
C LYS A 289 -27.78 13.99 0.40
N ARG A 290 -27.73 13.74 -0.92
CA ARG A 290 -27.89 12.40 -1.50
C ARG A 290 -26.87 11.42 -0.90
N VAL A 291 -27.36 10.30 -0.36
CA VAL A 291 -26.54 9.18 0.10
C VAL A 291 -26.60 8.10 -0.99
N ASP A 292 -25.47 7.77 -1.58
CA ASP A 292 -25.32 6.65 -2.52
C ASP A 292 -24.36 5.61 -1.95
N TRP A 293 -24.27 4.45 -2.61
CA TRP A 293 -23.42 3.34 -2.16
C TRP A 293 -21.95 3.74 -2.11
N SER A 294 -21.49 4.58 -3.03
CA SER A 294 -20.11 5.09 -3.03
C SER A 294 -19.80 5.84 -1.74
N LEU A 295 -20.68 6.75 -1.29
CA LEU A 295 -20.50 7.43 0.00
C LEU A 295 -20.48 6.43 1.16
N ARG A 296 -21.40 5.46 1.18
CA ARG A 296 -21.47 4.45 2.25
C ARG A 296 -20.18 3.64 2.34
N PHE A 297 -19.59 3.25 1.20
CA PHE A 297 -18.30 2.59 1.16
C PHE A 297 -17.17 3.46 1.73
N TRP A 298 -17.15 4.76 1.41
CA TRP A 298 -16.18 5.68 2.02
C TRP A 298 -16.38 5.81 3.53
N GLN A 299 -17.63 5.97 4.00
CA GLN A 299 -17.92 6.08 5.43
C GLN A 299 -17.55 4.81 6.19
N LEU A 300 -17.86 3.64 5.61
CA LEU A 300 -17.50 2.35 6.18
C LEU A 300 -15.98 2.20 6.24
N GLY A 301 -15.28 2.40 5.12
CA GLY A 301 -13.82 2.26 5.05
C GLY A 301 -13.09 3.22 5.99
N LEU A 302 -13.51 4.49 6.08
CA LEU A 302 -12.96 5.46 7.03
C LEU A 302 -13.33 5.09 8.48
N GLY A 303 -14.54 4.57 8.72
CA GLY A 303 -14.98 4.14 10.04
C GLY A 303 -14.24 2.91 10.56
N THR A 304 -13.87 1.98 9.67
CA THR A 304 -13.12 0.76 10.02
C THR A 304 -11.61 0.92 9.95
N ALA A 305 -11.09 1.97 9.30
CA ALA A 305 -9.66 2.24 9.18
C ALA A 305 -8.88 2.17 10.51
N PRO A 306 -9.38 2.71 11.65
CA PRO A 306 -8.71 2.60 12.94
C PRO A 306 -8.46 1.16 13.42
N MET A 307 -9.24 0.18 12.93
CA MET A 307 -9.06 -1.23 13.28
C MET A 307 -7.70 -1.77 12.84
N VAL A 308 -7.10 -1.23 11.77
CA VAL A 308 -5.75 -1.63 11.32
C VAL A 308 -4.70 -1.26 12.38
N GLY A 309 -4.77 -0.03 12.90
CA GLY A 309 -3.88 0.42 13.97
C GLY A 309 -4.14 -0.30 15.30
N ALA A 310 -5.41 -0.58 15.62
CA ALA A 310 -5.76 -1.36 16.80
C ALA A 310 -5.27 -2.81 16.72
N ALA A 311 -5.37 -3.46 15.54
CA ALA A 311 -4.83 -4.79 15.31
C ALA A 311 -3.30 -4.81 15.42
N ALA A 312 -2.61 -3.79 14.88
CA ALA A 312 -1.16 -3.63 15.03
C ALA A 312 -0.75 -3.51 16.50
N PHE A 313 -1.46 -2.70 17.27
CA PHE A 313 -1.23 -2.55 18.70
C PHE A 313 -1.46 -3.87 19.44
N ALA A 314 -2.56 -4.56 19.14
CA ALA A 314 -2.90 -5.84 19.75
C ALA A 314 -1.84 -6.91 19.43
N ALA A 315 -1.40 -7.00 18.18
CA ALA A 315 -0.35 -7.94 17.75
C ALA A 315 0.97 -7.69 18.50
N TYR A 316 1.29 -6.42 18.77
CA TYR A 316 2.54 -6.06 19.41
C TYR A 316 2.53 -6.24 20.94
N PHE A 317 1.42 -5.89 21.62
CA PHE A 317 1.37 -5.84 23.08
C PHE A 317 0.63 -7.01 23.74
N LEU A 318 -0.22 -7.72 23.01
CA LEU A 318 -0.99 -8.84 23.56
C LEU A 318 -0.33 -10.17 23.18
N ALA A 319 -0.20 -11.07 24.17
CA ALA A 319 0.49 -12.33 24.00
C ALA A 319 -0.28 -13.40 23.19
N ASP A 320 -1.50 -13.10 22.71
CA ASP A 320 -2.29 -14.05 21.92
C ASP A 320 -1.85 -14.04 20.45
N PRO A 321 -1.33 -15.15 19.90
CA PRO A 321 -0.84 -15.24 18.53
C PRO A 321 -1.92 -14.99 17.46
N ARG A 322 -3.21 -15.02 17.83
CA ARG A 322 -4.30 -14.63 16.93
C ARG A 322 -4.24 -13.17 16.51
N TRP A 323 -3.67 -12.29 17.34
CA TRP A 323 -3.51 -10.87 16.98
C TRP A 323 -2.43 -10.69 15.92
N ASP A 324 -1.32 -11.43 16.04
CA ASP A 324 -0.27 -11.51 15.01
C ASP A 324 -0.85 -11.94 13.66
N LEU A 325 -1.73 -12.95 13.67
CA LEU A 325 -2.39 -13.43 12.47
C LEU A 325 -3.43 -12.43 11.92
N LEU A 326 -4.20 -11.79 12.80
CA LEU A 326 -5.23 -10.82 12.41
C LEU A 326 -4.63 -9.58 11.74
N PHE A 327 -3.47 -9.13 12.23
CA PHE A 327 -2.77 -7.99 11.68
C PHE A 327 -2.01 -8.33 10.39
N GLY A 328 -1.30 -9.47 10.36
CA GLY A 328 -0.52 -9.93 9.21
C GLY A 328 0.91 -10.31 9.55
#